data_AF-A0AAJ2RAL5-F1
#
_entry.id   AF-A0AAJ2RAL5-F1
#
_cell.length_a   1.000
_cell.length_b   1.000
_cell.length_c   1.000
_cell.angle_alpha   90.00
_cell.angle_beta   90.00
_cell.angle_gamma   90.00
#
_symmetry.space_group_name_H-M   'P 1'
#
loop_
_entity.id
_entity.type
_entity.pdbx_description
1 polymer ?
#
loop_
_entity_poly.entity_id
_entity_poly.type
_entity_poly.pdbx_seq_one_letter_code
_entity_poly.pdbx_strand_id
1 'polypeptide(L)'
;MKRGLGRDDFQVDVRLLRRGLLDNGYSELPIASEHVVSVESLPAVYKDPFDRLLVAQATMEGITLLTTDALVARYPGPIQQI
;
A
#
# COMPACT_ATOMS: atom_id res chain seq x y z
N MET A 1 -8.16 0.25 7.97
CA MET A 1 -7.91 -1.04 8.68
C MET A 1 -8.88 -2.09 8.13
N LYS A 2 -8.43 -2.95 7.20
CA LYS A 2 -9.27 -3.92 6.45
C LYS A 2 -10.01 -4.97 7.32
N ARG A 3 -9.82 -4.98 8.65
CA ARG A 3 -10.67 -5.73 9.61
C ARG A 3 -12.15 -5.32 9.56
N GLY A 4 -12.48 -4.10 9.12
CA GLY A 4 -13.86 -3.64 8.97
C GLY A 4 -14.58 -4.12 7.71
N LEU A 5 -13.91 -4.86 6.82
CA LEU A 5 -14.46 -5.28 5.52
C LEU A 5 -15.03 -6.71 5.52
N GLY A 6 -15.10 -7.38 6.68
CA GLY A 6 -15.78 -8.69 6.79
C GLY A 6 -15.18 -9.78 5.90
N ARG A 7 -13.85 -9.76 5.68
CA ARG A 7 -13.16 -10.84 4.98
C ARG A 7 -12.93 -11.99 5.96
N ASP A 8 -13.79 -13.01 5.89
CA ASP A 8 -13.79 -14.18 6.77
C ASP A 8 -12.47 -14.97 6.73
N ASP A 9 -11.70 -14.81 5.66
CA ASP A 9 -10.40 -15.44 5.40
C ASP A 9 -9.21 -14.73 6.07
N PHE A 10 -9.40 -13.54 6.66
CA PHE A 10 -8.32 -12.74 7.25
C PHE A 10 -8.41 -12.64 8.78
N GLN A 11 -8.28 -13.79 9.45
CA GLN A 11 -8.27 -13.91 10.92
C GLN A 11 -6.83 -13.84 11.46
N VAL A 12 -6.16 -12.68 11.31
CA VAL A 12 -4.77 -12.49 11.76
C VAL A 12 -4.71 -11.48 12.92
N ASP A 13 -3.97 -11.80 13.98
CA ASP A 13 -3.57 -10.83 14.98
C ASP A 13 -2.49 -9.90 14.37
N VAL A 14 -2.84 -8.63 14.20
CA VAL A 14 -2.00 -7.63 13.54
C VAL A 14 -0.69 -7.37 14.31
N ARG A 15 -0.69 -7.49 15.64
CA ARG A 15 0.51 -7.29 16.45
C ARG A 15 1.46 -8.46 16.28
N LEU A 16 0.94 -9.68 16.27
CA LEU A 16 1.73 -10.89 16.03
C LEU A 16 2.29 -10.90 14.61
N LEU A 17 1.47 -10.54 13.60
CA LEU A 17 1.91 -10.41 12.22
C LEU A 17 3.05 -9.39 12.09
N ARG A 18 2.89 -8.19 12.65
CA ARG A 18 3.93 -7.15 12.61
C ARG A 18 5.23 -7.66 13.22
N ARG A 19 5.15 -8.31 14.39
CA ARG A 19 6.35 -8.85 15.05
C ARG A 19 7.02 -9.93 14.19
N GLY A 20 6.23 -10.86 13.64
CA GLY A 20 6.73 -11.90 12.76
C GLY A 20 7.42 -11.35 11.51
N LEU A 21 6.87 -10.31 10.88
CA LEU A 21 7.50 -9.63 9.74
C LEU A 21 8.87 -9.05 10.13
N LEU A 22 8.94 -8.32 11.24
CA LEU A 22 10.21 -7.75 11.72
C LEU A 22 11.24 -8.84 12.05
N ASP A 23 10.82 -9.92 12.72
CA ASP A 23 11.69 -11.04 13.08
C ASP A 23 12.19 -11.82 11.84
N ASN A 24 11.47 -11.75 10.70
CA ASN A 24 11.87 -12.35 9.43
C ASN A 24 12.62 -11.37 8.51
N GLY A 25 13.07 -10.22 9.02
CA GLY A 25 13.92 -9.28 8.28
C GLY A 25 13.17 -8.34 7.33
N TYR A 26 11.85 -8.25 7.43
CA TYR A 26 11.09 -7.22 6.72
C TYR A 26 11.32 -5.87 7.39
N SER A 27 11.53 -4.84 6.56
CA SER A 27 11.62 -3.46 7.01
C SER A 27 10.27 -2.76 6.89
N GLU A 28 9.92 -1.97 7.91
CA GLU A 28 8.80 -1.04 7.79
C GLU A 28 9.21 0.17 6.96
N LEU A 29 8.30 0.62 6.10
CA LEU A 29 8.46 1.85 5.33
C LEU A 29 7.56 2.93 5.92
N PRO A 30 8.12 3.94 6.62
CA PRO A 30 7.33 5.02 7.20
C PRO A 30 6.63 5.85 6.11
N ILE A 31 5.41 6.29 6.42
CA ILE A 31 4.70 7.27 5.61
C ILE A 31 5.11 8.66 6.11
N ALA A 32 5.72 9.45 5.23
CA ALA A 32 6.08 10.84 5.46
C ALA A 32 5.00 11.78 4.89
N SER A 33 4.96 13.02 5.38
CA SER A 33 4.02 14.04 4.88
C SER A 33 4.19 14.30 3.38
N GLU A 34 5.40 14.13 2.84
CA GLU A 34 5.69 14.29 1.43
C GLU A 34 4.97 13.26 0.56
N HIS A 35 4.81 12.03 1.04
CA HIS A 35 4.01 11.00 0.37
C HIS A 35 2.53 11.39 0.31
N VAL A 36 2.03 12.09 1.33
CA VAL A 36 0.63 12.55 1.38
C VAL A 36 0.41 13.71 0.40
N VAL A 37 1.32 14.67 0.36
CA VAL A 37 1.24 15.82 -0.57
C VAL A 37 1.31 15.36 -2.03
N SER A 38 2.13 14.36 -2.36
CA SER A 38 2.27 13.88 -3.73
C SER A 38 1.03 13.12 -4.25
N VAL A 39 0.10 12.70 -3.39
CA VAL A 39 -1.17 12.08 -3.80
C VAL A 39 -1.98 12.98 -4.73
N GLU A 40 -1.89 14.31 -4.57
CA GLU A 40 -2.59 15.29 -5.42
C GLU A 40 -2.11 15.26 -6.88
N SER A 41 -0.87 14.82 -7.12
CA SER A 41 -0.29 14.69 -8.47
C SER A 41 -0.77 13.43 -9.21
N LEU A 42 -1.40 12.49 -8.50
CA LEU A 42 -1.82 11.23 -9.09
C LEU A 42 -3.09 11.37 -9.95
N PRO A 43 -3.16 10.69 -11.11
CA PRO A 43 -4.38 10.59 -11.90
C PRO A 43 -5.60 10.16 -11.07
N ALA A 44 -6.79 10.66 -11.41
CA ALA A 44 -8.04 10.31 -10.74
C ALA A 44 -8.61 8.94 -11.20
N VAL A 45 -7.78 7.90 -11.16
CA VAL A 45 -8.10 6.54 -11.62
C VAL A 45 -8.84 5.75 -10.54
N TYR A 46 -8.49 5.94 -9.27
CA TYR A 46 -9.05 5.23 -8.14
C TYR A 46 -9.43 6.19 -6.99
N LYS A 47 -10.41 5.79 -6.17
CA LYS A 47 -11.01 6.66 -5.14
C LYS A 47 -10.56 6.36 -3.71
N ASP A 48 -9.96 5.21 -3.44
CA ASP A 48 -9.50 4.91 -2.08
C ASP A 48 -8.24 5.73 -1.75
N PRO A 49 -8.28 6.57 -0.70
CA PRO A 49 -7.16 7.44 -0.36
C PRO A 49 -5.93 6.68 0.15
N PHE A 50 -6.10 5.48 0.71
CA PHE A 50 -4.99 4.68 1.19
C PHE A 50 -4.25 4.01 0.04
N ASP A 51 -4.97 3.43 -0.93
CA ASP A 51 -4.31 2.84 -2.11
C ASP A 51 -3.60 3.92 -2.95
N ARG A 52 -4.15 5.13 -3.04
CA ARG A 52 -3.45 6.27 -3.66
C ARG A 52 -2.18 6.66 -2.90
N LEU A 53 -2.21 6.62 -1.57
CA LEU A 53 -1.03 6.90 -0.75
C LEU A 53 0.08 5.85 -0.95
N LEU A 54 -0.28 4.57 -1.11
CA LEU A 54 0.68 3.52 -1.43
C LEU A 54 1.33 3.72 -2.81
N VAL A 55 0.56 4.13 -3.82
CA VAL A 55 1.09 4.48 -5.15
C VAL A 55 2.04 5.67 -5.07
N ALA A 56 1.65 6.71 -4.34
CA ALA A 56 2.47 7.91 -4.14
C ALA A 56 3.80 7.58 -3.45
N GLN A 57 3.74 6.82 -2.34
CA GLN A 57 4.93 6.37 -1.61
C GLN A 57 5.84 5.52 -2.49
N ALA A 58 5.31 4.52 -3.20
CA ALA A 58 6.10 3.66 -4.08
C ALA A 58 6.81 4.45 -5.20
N THR A 59 6.10 5.43 -5.78
CA THR A 59 6.64 6.28 -6.84
C THR A 59 7.75 7.20 -6.32
N MET A 60 7.58 7.79 -5.13
CA MET A 60 8.57 8.69 -4.53
C MET A 60 9.81 7.96 -4.04
N GLU A 61 9.64 6.79 -3.44
CA GLU A 61 10.74 5.97 -2.92
C GLU A 61 11.44 5.14 -4.01
N GLY A 62 10.91 5.13 -5.24
CA GLY A 62 11.47 4.35 -6.35
C GLY A 62 11.38 2.84 -6.17
N ILE A 63 10.37 2.35 -5.44
CA ILE A 63 10.15 0.94 -5.12
C ILE A 63 8.94 0.37 -5.85
N THR A 64 8.89 -0.95 -6.03
CA THR A 64 7.75 -1.61 -6.70
C THR A 64 6.59 -1.86 -5.74
N LEU A 65 5.40 -1.38 -6.09
CA LEU A 65 4.15 -1.74 -5.44
C LEU A 65 3.55 -2.99 -6.09
N LEU A 66 3.52 -4.09 -5.35
CA LEU A 66 2.80 -5.31 -5.75
C LEU A 66 1.34 -5.20 -5.32
N THR A 67 0.41 -5.48 -6.23
CA THR A 67 -1.03 -5.38 -5.94
C THR A 67 -1.85 -6.45 -6.66
N THR A 68 -2.90 -6.96 -6.03
CA THR A 68 -3.92 -7.80 -6.70
C THR A 68 -5.06 -6.95 -7.28
N ASP A 69 -5.08 -5.63 -7.00
CA ASP A 69 -6.12 -4.72 -7.46
C ASP A 69 -5.80 -4.17 -8.86
N ALA A 70 -6.59 -4.60 -9.84
CA ALA A 70 -6.43 -4.21 -11.24
C ALA A 70 -6.69 -2.72 -11.51
N LEU A 71 -7.37 -1.99 -10.62
CA LEU A 71 -7.53 -0.53 -10.73
C LEU A 71 -6.28 0.20 -10.24
N VAL A 72 -5.67 -0.30 -9.15
CA VAL A 72 -4.38 0.24 -8.66
C VAL A 72 -3.27 0.00 -9.69
N ALA A 73 -3.26 -1.17 -10.33
CA ALA A 73 -2.28 -1.51 -11.38
C ALA A 73 -2.35 -0.62 -12.65
N ARG A 74 -3.38 0.23 -12.79
CA ARG A 74 -3.49 1.21 -13.89
C ARG A 74 -2.72 2.50 -13.65
N TYR A 75 -2.22 2.74 -12.44
CA TYR A 75 -1.37 3.89 -12.19
C TYR A 75 -0.04 3.77 -12.95
N PRO A 76 0.47 4.87 -13.55
CA PRO A 76 1.81 4.86 -14.12
C PRO A 76 2.85 4.74 -13.01
N GLY A 77 4.02 4.17 -13.34
CA GLY A 77 5.14 4.03 -12.40
C GLY A 77 5.45 2.58 -12.04
N PRO A 78 6.14 2.34 -10.91
CA PRO A 78 6.62 1.01 -10.52
C PRO A 78 5.50 0.18 -9.87
N ILE A 79 4.39 -0.02 -10.58
CA ILE A 79 3.22 -0.76 -10.07
C ILE A 79 3.10 -2.08 -10.85
N GLN A 80 3.05 -3.20 -10.14
CA GLN A 80 2.95 -4.53 -10.74
C GLN A 80 1.77 -5.30 -10.16
N GLN A 81 0.94 -5.83 -11.06
CA GLN A 81 -0.14 -6.73 -10.68
C GLN A 81 0.39 -8.14 -10.41
N ILE A 82 -0.07 -8.78 -9.33
CA ILE A 82 0.23 -10.17 -8.96
C ILE A 82 -1.04 -11.01 -8.86
#